data_AF-A0A378LAJ2-F1
#
_entry.id   AF-A0A378LAJ2-F1
#
_cell.length_a   1.000
_cell.length_b   1.000
_cell.length_c   1.000
_cell.angle_alpha   90.00
_cell.angle_beta   90.00
_cell.angle_gamma   90.00
#
_symmetry.space_group_name_H-M   'P 1'
#
loop_
_entity.id
_entity.type
_entity.pdbx_description
1 polymer ?
#
loop_
_entity_poly.entity_id
_entity_poly.type
_entity_poly.pdbx_seq_one_letter_code
_entity_poly.pdbx_strand_id
1 'polypeptide(L)'
;MPLITDFSQFIEEQVLKNNSGYFYKLGLPITPQTQRGQICKLNALSMVLNSLSNAYGMPTPLPIRKNKGEHSFSLRQLAKEKYGSQVGEVYSAKTLASIAEDNGYDNYTIYTEENMKYYVNRIVTSISKGEAPIIFYDVDKEGEPAQLSSNREHALVVAGYFINKNQEQCFIVCQWGKFYWVKAEDAFISTNQLSSCRTPENFYKYDQGWFDLYSTRFFPPETFANPPSESRKAHALPKEDGGLKNKILIIHAKPKPTNKVSFWSSPFALTDKESEKLFKEDLTRYDISYN
;
A
#
# COMPACT_ATOMS: atom_id res chain seq x y z
N MET A 1 -11.33 -5.24 7.13
CA MET A 1 -10.26 -5.44 8.13
C MET A 1 -10.59 -4.66 9.37
N PRO A 2 -10.20 -5.12 10.57
CA PRO A 2 -10.30 -4.30 11.77
C PRO A 2 -9.53 -2.99 11.59
N LEU A 3 -10.21 -1.88 11.81
CA LEU A 3 -9.67 -0.53 11.72
C LEU A 3 -8.87 -0.21 12.98
N ILE A 4 -7.70 0.40 12.82
CA ILE A 4 -6.91 0.96 13.92
C ILE A 4 -7.22 2.45 14.00
N THR A 5 -8.06 2.84 14.96
CA THR A 5 -8.41 4.25 15.23
C THR A 5 -7.55 4.88 16.31
N ASP A 6 -7.21 4.10 17.33
CA ASP A 6 -6.34 4.45 18.44
C ASP A 6 -5.25 3.38 18.53
N PHE A 7 -3.99 3.80 18.44
CA PHE A 7 -2.88 2.88 18.41
C PHE A 7 -2.60 2.29 19.81
N SER A 8 -2.72 3.10 20.86
CA SER A 8 -2.54 2.65 22.24
C SER A 8 -3.56 1.58 22.62
N GLN A 9 -4.85 1.84 22.34
CA GLN A 9 -5.91 0.87 22.57
C GLN A 9 -5.70 -0.41 21.74
N PHE A 10 -5.31 -0.26 20.47
CA PHE A 10 -5.00 -1.41 19.60
C PHE A 10 -3.87 -2.28 20.18
N ILE A 11 -2.78 -1.68 20.67
CA ILE A 11 -1.67 -2.41 21.28
C ILE A 11 -2.16 -3.21 22.51
N GLU A 12 -2.94 -2.59 23.38
CA GLU A 12 -3.45 -3.23 24.60
C GLU A 12 -4.43 -4.37 24.30
N GLU A 13 -5.31 -4.18 23.31
CA GLU A 13 -6.39 -5.10 23.01
C GLU A 13 -5.96 -6.26 22.12
N GLN A 14 -5.08 -6.03 21.14
CA GLN A 14 -4.82 -6.98 20.06
C GLN A 14 -3.43 -7.61 20.15
N VAL A 15 -2.44 -6.90 20.66
CA VAL A 15 -1.03 -7.34 20.59
C VAL A 15 -0.67 -8.23 21.78
N LEU A 16 0.06 -9.30 21.51
CA LEU A 16 0.61 -10.19 22.53
C LEU A 16 1.61 -9.41 23.41
N LYS A 17 1.52 -9.60 24.73
CA LYS A 17 2.44 -9.01 25.71
C LYS A 17 3.16 -10.11 26.48
N ASN A 18 4.46 -9.95 26.70
CA ASN A 18 5.24 -10.74 27.65
C ASN A 18 6.00 -9.83 28.64
N ASN A 19 6.90 -10.42 29.42
CA ASN A 19 7.75 -9.71 30.38
C ASN A 19 8.67 -8.66 29.74
N SER A 20 8.89 -8.72 28.42
CA SER A 20 9.74 -7.80 27.66
C SER A 20 8.96 -6.70 26.93
N GLY A 21 7.62 -6.69 27.02
CA GLY A 21 6.75 -5.71 26.38
C GLY A 21 5.80 -6.33 25.36
N TYR A 22 5.28 -5.49 24.44
CA TYR A 22 4.38 -5.92 23.38
C TYR A 22 5.15 -6.40 22.14
N PHE A 23 4.68 -7.49 21.53
CA PHE A 23 5.29 -8.06 20.33
C PHE A 23 4.83 -7.35 19.05
N TYR A 24 5.44 -6.20 18.75
CA TYR A 24 5.21 -5.47 17.50
C TYR A 24 6.48 -4.79 17.00
N LYS A 25 6.50 -4.46 15.71
CA LYS A 25 7.53 -3.62 15.08
C LYS A 25 6.87 -2.79 13.99
N LEU A 26 7.20 -1.51 13.97
CA LEU A 26 6.80 -0.61 12.90
C LEU A 26 8.02 -0.28 12.02
N GLY A 27 7.78 -0.08 10.72
CA GLY A 27 8.79 0.12 9.68
C GLY A 27 8.96 1.59 9.30
N LEU A 28 8.95 1.91 8.01
CA LEU A 28 8.92 3.31 7.57
C LEU A 28 7.63 4.01 8.07
N PRO A 29 7.70 5.24 8.62
CA PRO A 29 6.51 6.00 9.00
C PRO A 29 5.65 6.31 7.77
N ILE A 30 4.43 5.76 7.72
CA ILE A 30 3.53 5.95 6.59
C ILE A 30 2.52 7.05 6.89
N THR A 31 2.40 8.03 5.99
CA THR A 31 1.28 8.99 6.01
C THR A 31 0.11 8.42 5.21
N PRO A 32 -1.05 8.13 5.82
CA PRO A 32 -2.19 7.58 5.10
C PRO A 32 -2.73 8.53 4.04
N GLN A 33 -2.99 7.98 2.84
CA GLN A 33 -3.52 8.75 1.72
C GLN A 33 -4.85 8.17 1.22
N THR A 34 -5.90 9.00 1.17
CA THR A 34 -7.19 8.60 0.62
C THR A 34 -7.09 8.34 -0.88
N GLN A 35 -7.47 7.13 -1.29
CA GLN A 35 -7.58 6.79 -2.70
C GLN A 35 -8.84 7.40 -3.32
N ARG A 36 -8.72 7.85 -4.56
CA ARG A 36 -9.87 8.22 -5.41
C ARG A 36 -9.69 7.58 -6.79
N GLY A 37 -10.67 6.82 -7.27
CA GLY A 37 -10.63 6.12 -8.57
C GLY A 37 -9.78 4.85 -8.58
N GLN A 38 -9.56 4.28 -9.76
CA GLN A 38 -8.88 2.99 -9.99
C GLN A 38 -7.34 3.13 -10.01
N ILE A 39 -6.77 3.67 -8.94
CA ILE A 39 -5.33 3.99 -8.84
C ILE A 39 -4.68 3.44 -7.56
N CYS A 40 -5.24 2.38 -6.95
CA CYS A 40 -4.79 1.83 -5.67
C CYS A 40 -3.27 1.59 -5.61
N LYS A 41 -2.70 1.06 -6.69
CA LYS A 41 -1.28 0.73 -6.81
C LYS A 41 -0.37 1.95 -6.89
N LEU A 42 -0.77 2.98 -7.65
CA LEU A 42 -0.10 4.28 -7.63
C LEU A 42 -0.27 4.98 -6.27
N ASN A 43 -1.41 4.78 -5.59
CA ASN A 43 -1.63 5.33 -4.26
C ASN A 43 -0.70 4.69 -3.22
N ALA A 44 -0.55 3.36 -3.23
CA ALA A 44 0.41 2.65 -2.40
C ALA A 44 1.85 3.11 -2.67
N LEU A 45 2.24 3.21 -3.95
CA LEU A 45 3.54 3.73 -4.32
C LEU A 45 3.76 5.16 -3.82
N SER A 46 2.81 6.07 -4.07
CA SER A 46 2.85 7.46 -3.61
C SER A 46 3.04 7.56 -2.09
N MET A 47 2.35 6.73 -1.30
CA MET A 47 2.52 6.69 0.15
C MET A 47 3.96 6.33 0.53
N VAL A 48 4.54 5.29 -0.07
CA VAL A 48 5.93 4.90 0.19
C VAL A 48 6.92 5.99 -0.23
N LEU A 49 6.81 6.54 -1.44
CA LEU A 49 7.74 7.56 -1.93
C LEU A 49 7.70 8.84 -1.09
N ASN A 50 6.51 9.35 -0.74
CA ASN A 50 6.41 10.51 0.14
C ASN A 50 6.99 10.22 1.53
N SER A 51 6.75 9.02 2.06
CA SER A 51 7.28 8.60 3.36
C SER A 51 8.82 8.53 3.34
N LEU A 52 9.41 8.00 2.27
CA LEU A 52 10.87 7.98 2.09
C LEU A 52 11.45 9.40 1.92
N SER A 53 10.78 10.27 1.17
CA SER A 53 11.15 11.69 1.04
C SER A 53 11.17 12.37 2.41
N ASN A 54 10.11 12.19 3.21
CA ASN A 54 9.96 12.84 4.50
C ASN A 54 10.90 12.27 5.57
N ALA A 55 11.03 10.95 5.66
CA ALA A 55 11.82 10.30 6.70
C ALA A 55 13.33 10.31 6.41
N TYR A 56 13.72 10.22 5.14
CA TYR A 56 15.12 10.03 4.74
C TYR A 56 15.68 11.10 3.81
N GLY A 57 14.90 12.14 3.49
CA GLY A 57 15.36 13.22 2.59
C GLY A 57 15.68 12.73 1.17
N MET A 58 14.96 11.69 0.74
CA MET A 58 14.91 11.21 -0.64
C MET A 58 14.20 12.26 -1.54
N PRO A 59 14.31 12.17 -2.88
CA PRO A 59 13.69 13.14 -3.78
C PRO A 59 12.18 13.26 -3.57
N THR A 60 11.64 14.48 -3.57
CA THR A 60 10.19 14.68 -3.50
C THR A 60 9.52 14.11 -4.76
N PRO A 61 8.63 13.09 -4.63
CA PRO A 61 8.01 12.48 -5.79
C PRO A 61 6.97 13.42 -6.43
N LEU A 62 6.61 13.15 -7.67
CA LEU A 62 5.43 13.75 -8.30
C LEU A 62 4.19 13.46 -7.44
N PRO A 63 3.22 14.39 -7.37
CA PRO A 63 1.98 14.12 -6.67
C PRO A 63 1.18 13.06 -7.42
N ILE A 64 0.32 12.33 -6.70
CA ILE A 64 -0.57 11.32 -7.31
C ILE A 64 -1.49 11.93 -8.39
N ARG A 65 -1.90 13.18 -8.20
CA ARG A 65 -2.79 13.94 -9.09
C ARG A 65 -2.27 15.37 -9.22
N LYS A 66 -2.55 15.99 -10.36
CA LYS A 66 -2.31 17.42 -10.55
C LYS A 66 -3.09 18.23 -9.54
N ASN A 67 -2.50 19.30 -9.05
CA ASN A 67 -3.16 20.36 -8.32
C ASN A 67 -2.95 21.68 -9.06
N LYS A 68 -4.00 22.49 -9.17
CA LYS A 68 -3.89 23.78 -9.87
C LYS A 68 -2.93 24.67 -9.08
N GLY A 69 -1.85 25.11 -9.72
CA GLY A 69 -0.92 26.12 -9.18
C GLY A 69 0.39 25.59 -8.61
N GLU A 70 0.56 24.27 -8.43
CA GLU A 70 1.77 23.71 -7.81
C GLU A 70 2.41 22.61 -8.68
N HIS A 71 1.61 21.67 -9.20
CA HIS A 71 2.11 20.60 -10.06
C HIS A 71 1.28 20.42 -11.34
N SER A 72 1.90 20.69 -12.49
CA SER A 72 1.32 20.47 -13.83
C SER A 72 1.37 19.02 -14.30
N PHE A 73 2.18 18.19 -13.63
CA PHE A 73 2.41 16.77 -13.93
C PHE A 73 2.19 15.90 -12.68
N SER A 74 1.84 14.63 -12.85
CA SER A 74 1.48 13.74 -11.74
C SER A 74 1.81 12.28 -12.04
N LEU A 75 1.93 11.43 -11.01
CA LEU A 75 2.14 9.99 -11.17
C LEU A 75 1.07 9.34 -12.07
N ARG A 76 -0.20 9.77 -11.92
CA ARG A 76 -1.28 9.29 -12.78
C ARG A 76 -1.07 9.65 -14.25
N GLN A 77 -0.54 10.85 -14.54
CA GLN A 77 -0.26 11.25 -15.91
C GLN A 77 0.96 10.50 -16.46
N LEU A 78 2.02 10.36 -15.66
CA LEU A 78 3.20 9.57 -16.00
C LEU A 78 2.84 8.12 -16.36
N ALA A 79 2.00 7.47 -15.55
CA ALA A 79 1.51 6.12 -15.81
C ALA A 79 0.79 6.00 -17.16
N LYS A 80 -0.01 7.01 -17.53
CA LYS A 80 -0.73 7.02 -18.80
C LYS A 80 0.19 7.26 -19.99
N GLU A 81 1.09 8.23 -19.89
CA GLU A 81 1.90 8.69 -21.02
C GLU A 81 3.07 7.75 -21.32
N LYS A 82 3.72 7.19 -20.29
CA LYS A 82 4.92 6.36 -20.46
C LYS A 82 4.66 4.86 -20.36
N TYR A 83 3.61 4.45 -19.64
CA TYR A 83 3.38 3.05 -19.29
C TYR A 83 2.04 2.48 -19.80
N GLY A 84 1.35 3.20 -20.69
CA GLY A 84 0.16 2.70 -21.40
C GLY A 84 -1.10 2.54 -20.53
N SER A 85 -1.10 3.08 -19.32
CA SER A 85 -2.27 3.12 -18.45
C SER A 85 -3.41 3.93 -19.07
N GLN A 86 -4.66 3.49 -18.90
CA GLN A 86 -5.82 4.17 -19.49
C GLN A 86 -6.45 5.19 -18.53
N VAL A 87 -6.48 4.87 -17.25
CA VAL A 87 -7.10 5.65 -16.17
C VAL A 87 -6.16 5.89 -14.99
N GLY A 88 -4.94 5.39 -15.01
CA GLY A 88 -3.95 5.44 -13.92
C GLY A 88 -3.79 4.11 -13.19
N GLU A 89 -4.47 3.07 -13.64
CA GLU A 89 -4.27 1.69 -13.23
C GLU A 89 -2.89 1.19 -13.64
N VAL A 90 -2.31 0.33 -12.81
CA VAL A 90 -1.04 -0.36 -13.07
C VAL A 90 -1.27 -1.82 -12.70
N TYR A 91 -0.71 -2.78 -13.44
CA TYR A 91 -0.89 -4.21 -13.16
C TYR A 91 0.44 -4.97 -13.11
N SER A 92 1.56 -4.25 -13.14
CA SER A 92 2.90 -4.81 -13.05
C SER A 92 3.67 -4.16 -11.91
N ALA A 93 4.28 -4.98 -11.07
CA ALA A 93 5.19 -4.50 -10.05
C ALA A 93 6.45 -3.85 -10.67
N LYS A 94 6.89 -4.31 -11.85
CA LYS A 94 7.99 -3.66 -12.58
C LYS A 94 7.57 -2.29 -13.09
N THR A 95 6.36 -2.13 -13.62
CA THR A 95 5.84 -0.81 -14.00
C THR A 95 5.80 0.14 -12.79
N LEU A 96 5.34 -0.33 -11.62
CA LEU A 96 5.39 0.48 -10.40
C LEU A 96 6.82 0.87 -10.02
N ALA A 97 7.76 -0.07 -10.12
CA ALA A 97 9.17 0.19 -9.85
C ALA A 97 9.78 1.18 -10.85
N SER A 98 9.50 1.07 -12.14
CA SER A 98 9.95 2.03 -13.15
C SER A 98 9.34 3.43 -12.95
N ILE A 99 8.09 3.50 -12.49
CA ILE A 99 7.49 4.78 -12.06
C ILE A 99 8.25 5.34 -10.85
N ALA A 100 8.67 4.50 -9.89
CA ALA A 100 9.50 4.94 -8.77
C ALA A 100 10.86 5.47 -9.25
N GLU A 101 11.51 4.77 -10.18
CA GLU A 101 12.78 5.15 -10.80
C GLU A 101 12.69 6.51 -11.50
N ASP A 102 11.61 6.77 -12.24
CA ASP A 102 11.32 8.08 -12.85
C ASP A 102 11.18 9.22 -11.83
N ASN A 103 10.94 8.90 -10.56
CA ASN A 103 10.87 9.84 -9.44
C ASN A 103 12.17 9.88 -8.62
N GLY A 104 13.25 9.27 -9.11
CA GLY A 104 14.56 9.24 -8.44
C GLY A 104 14.74 8.10 -7.44
N TYR A 105 13.90 7.06 -7.49
CA TYR A 105 13.95 5.88 -6.62
C TYR A 105 14.33 4.63 -7.43
N ASP A 106 15.60 4.56 -7.83
CA ASP A 106 16.19 3.50 -8.67
C ASP A 106 16.54 2.21 -7.90
N ASN A 107 16.58 2.25 -6.56
CA ASN A 107 16.90 1.09 -5.73
C ASN A 107 15.61 0.42 -5.24
N TYR A 108 15.23 -0.69 -5.86
CA TYR A 108 14.05 -1.45 -5.50
C TYR A 108 14.30 -2.96 -5.63
N THR A 109 13.50 -3.75 -4.91
CA THR A 109 13.43 -5.20 -5.11
C THR A 109 11.99 -5.62 -5.33
N ILE A 110 11.79 -6.55 -6.25
CA ILE A 110 10.51 -7.23 -6.48
C ILE A 110 10.72 -8.70 -6.12
N TYR A 111 10.04 -9.16 -5.08
CA TYR A 111 9.99 -10.58 -4.73
C TYR A 111 8.77 -11.25 -5.37
N THR A 112 8.83 -12.56 -5.56
CA THR A 112 7.68 -13.40 -5.88
C THR A 112 7.78 -14.65 -5.02
N GLU A 113 6.93 -14.77 -4.01
CA GLU A 113 7.09 -15.77 -2.93
C GLU A 113 5.88 -16.70 -2.87
N GLU A 114 6.00 -17.92 -3.42
CA GLU A 114 4.92 -18.91 -3.45
C GLU A 114 4.78 -19.71 -2.14
N ASN A 115 5.68 -19.49 -1.18
CA ASN A 115 5.66 -20.14 0.12
C ASN A 115 5.33 -19.11 1.22
N MET A 116 4.33 -19.40 2.05
CA MET A 116 3.88 -18.50 3.11
C MET A 116 5.01 -18.07 4.04
N LYS A 117 5.89 -19.01 4.45
CA LYS A 117 7.00 -18.70 5.37
C LYS A 117 7.95 -17.69 4.75
N TYR A 118 8.29 -17.84 3.47
CA TYR A 118 9.17 -16.90 2.78
C TYR A 118 8.48 -15.56 2.52
N TYR A 119 7.20 -15.57 2.10
CA TYR A 119 6.40 -14.36 1.93
C TYR A 119 6.38 -13.50 3.21
N VAL A 120 6.03 -14.11 4.34
CA VAL A 120 6.01 -13.43 5.65
C VAL A 120 7.40 -12.97 6.04
N ASN A 121 8.42 -13.81 5.89
CA ASN A 121 9.80 -13.46 6.27
C ASN A 121 10.34 -12.28 5.45
N ARG A 122 10.03 -12.17 4.15
CA ARG A 122 10.44 -11.03 3.31
C ARG A 122 9.84 -9.72 3.83
N ILE A 123 8.54 -9.72 4.10
CA ILE A 123 7.82 -8.54 4.61
C ILE A 123 8.38 -8.11 5.97
N VAL A 124 8.49 -9.05 6.91
CA VAL A 124 9.04 -8.80 8.25
C VAL A 124 10.47 -8.28 8.18
N THR A 125 11.34 -8.90 7.38
CA THR A 125 12.74 -8.49 7.23
C THR A 125 12.85 -7.07 6.67
N SER A 126 12.00 -6.70 5.71
CA SER A 126 11.98 -5.35 5.14
C SER A 126 11.52 -4.31 6.17
N ILE A 127 10.46 -4.61 6.93
CA ILE A 127 10.00 -3.75 8.03
C ILE A 127 11.10 -3.57 9.08
N SER A 128 11.82 -4.64 9.44
CA SER A 128 12.95 -4.56 10.39
C SER A 128 14.12 -3.70 9.89
N LYS A 129 14.22 -3.46 8.58
CA LYS A 129 15.20 -2.56 7.96
C LYS A 129 14.70 -1.11 7.86
N GLY A 130 13.52 -0.80 8.38
CA GLY A 130 12.92 0.54 8.28
C GLY A 130 12.30 0.83 6.91
N GLU A 131 11.92 -0.21 6.16
CA GLU A 131 11.28 -0.08 4.86
C GLU A 131 9.77 -0.33 4.97
N ALA A 132 9.03 -0.05 3.89
CA ALA A 132 7.60 -0.30 3.79
C ALA A 132 7.27 -1.10 2.52
N PRO A 133 7.06 -2.41 2.65
CA PRO A 133 6.65 -3.26 1.55
C PRO A 133 5.28 -2.85 0.99
N ILE A 134 5.15 -2.88 -0.34
CA ILE A 134 3.87 -2.85 -1.04
C ILE A 134 3.51 -4.29 -1.38
N ILE A 135 2.34 -4.73 -0.93
CA ILE A 135 1.80 -6.07 -1.22
C ILE A 135 0.48 -5.96 -1.96
N PHE A 136 0.11 -7.06 -2.61
CA PHE A 136 -1.05 -7.13 -3.50
C PHE A 136 -1.92 -8.32 -3.14
N TYR A 137 -3.22 -8.10 -3.03
CA TYR A 137 -4.20 -9.15 -2.77
C TYR A 137 -5.61 -8.68 -3.17
N ASP A 138 -6.57 -9.60 -3.33
CA ASP A 138 -7.95 -9.24 -3.63
C ASP A 138 -8.66 -8.76 -2.36
N VAL A 139 -9.47 -7.71 -2.47
CA VAL A 139 -10.26 -7.21 -1.33
C VAL A 139 -11.76 -7.40 -1.50
N ASP A 140 -12.47 -7.67 -0.40
CA ASP A 140 -13.93 -7.61 -0.36
C ASP A 140 -14.46 -6.16 -0.30
N LYS A 141 -15.74 -5.97 0.05
CA LYS A 141 -16.36 -4.63 0.11
C LYS A 141 -15.96 -3.87 1.39
N GLU A 142 -15.46 -4.56 2.40
CA GLU A 142 -14.94 -4.05 3.68
C GLU A 142 -13.41 -3.84 3.66
N GLY A 143 -12.73 -4.31 2.61
CA GLY A 143 -11.29 -4.25 2.47
C GLY A 143 -10.52 -5.42 3.07
N GLU A 144 -11.21 -6.48 3.53
CA GLU A 144 -10.58 -7.74 3.95
C GLU A 144 -9.93 -8.46 2.76
N PRO A 145 -8.82 -9.18 2.96
CA PRO A 145 -8.35 -10.14 1.97
C PRO A 145 -9.45 -11.12 1.60
N ALA A 146 -9.64 -11.33 0.30
CA ALA A 146 -10.65 -12.20 -0.26
C ALA A 146 -10.06 -13.07 -1.38
N GLN A 147 -10.74 -14.14 -1.75
CA GLN A 147 -10.35 -14.99 -2.88
C GLN A 147 -11.32 -14.75 -4.03
N LEU A 148 -11.06 -13.72 -4.85
CA LEU A 148 -11.97 -13.24 -5.89
C LEU A 148 -11.38 -13.39 -7.30
N SER A 149 -10.39 -14.25 -7.48
CA SER A 149 -9.71 -14.57 -8.74
C SER A 149 -9.20 -13.35 -9.50
N SER A 150 -8.59 -12.38 -8.80
CA SER A 150 -8.11 -11.09 -9.31
C SER A 150 -9.19 -10.10 -9.74
N ASN A 151 -10.45 -10.32 -9.35
CA ASN A 151 -11.54 -9.40 -9.71
C ASN A 151 -11.50 -8.10 -8.90
N ARG A 152 -10.83 -8.07 -7.75
CA ARG A 152 -10.74 -6.88 -6.87
C ARG A 152 -9.32 -6.68 -6.37
N GLU A 153 -8.37 -6.83 -7.28
CA GLU A 153 -6.96 -6.78 -6.94
C GLU A 153 -6.57 -5.40 -6.41
N HIS A 154 -6.10 -5.38 -5.18
CA HIS A 154 -5.74 -4.19 -4.44
C HIS A 154 -4.25 -4.15 -4.14
N ALA A 155 -3.75 -2.96 -3.85
CA ALA A 155 -2.40 -2.75 -3.35
C ALA A 155 -2.46 -1.90 -2.09
N LEU A 156 -1.66 -2.27 -1.12
CA LEU A 156 -1.53 -1.53 0.12
C LEU A 156 -0.08 -1.53 0.59
N VAL A 157 0.18 -0.71 1.60
CA VAL A 157 1.49 -0.58 2.21
C VAL A 157 1.49 -1.28 3.57
N VAL A 158 2.47 -2.13 3.82
CA VAL A 158 2.67 -2.74 5.15
C VAL A 158 3.55 -1.81 5.98
N ALA A 159 2.96 -1.17 6.99
CA ALA A 159 3.63 -0.21 7.86
C ALA A 159 4.28 -0.87 9.09
N GLY A 160 3.88 -2.10 9.43
CA GLY A 160 4.39 -2.80 10.59
C GLY A 160 3.87 -4.23 10.68
N TYR A 161 4.31 -4.94 11.71
CA TYR A 161 3.82 -6.27 12.05
C TYR A 161 3.72 -6.45 13.56
N PHE A 162 2.93 -7.42 13.98
CA PHE A 162 2.80 -7.80 15.39
C PHE A 162 2.39 -9.28 15.52
N ILE A 163 2.50 -9.80 16.74
CA ILE A 163 1.91 -11.08 17.13
C ILE A 163 0.64 -10.77 17.90
N ASN A 164 -0.50 -11.29 17.48
CA ASN A 164 -1.76 -11.06 18.19
C ASN A 164 -1.87 -11.94 19.46
N LYS A 165 -2.88 -11.72 20.29
CA LYS A 165 -3.11 -12.52 21.52
C LYS A 165 -3.34 -14.02 21.28
N ASN A 166 -3.71 -14.41 20.05
CA ASN A 166 -3.82 -15.80 19.63
C ASN A 166 -2.49 -16.38 19.11
N GLN A 167 -1.38 -15.65 19.25
CA GLN A 167 -0.05 -16.02 18.75
C GLN A 167 0.06 -16.08 17.23
N GLU A 168 -0.79 -15.34 16.51
CA GLU A 168 -0.78 -15.28 15.06
C GLU A 168 0.00 -14.05 14.58
N GLN A 169 0.86 -14.23 13.58
CA GLN A 169 1.55 -13.14 12.91
C GLN A 169 0.54 -12.30 12.12
N CYS A 170 0.53 -11.00 12.39
CA CYS A 170 -0.36 -10.03 11.75
C CYS A 170 0.45 -8.87 11.16
N PHE A 171 -0.11 -8.25 10.12
CA PHE A 171 0.42 -7.06 9.47
C PHE A 171 -0.42 -5.85 9.82
N ILE A 172 0.24 -4.71 10.03
CA ILE A 172 -0.38 -3.39 10.11
C ILE A 172 -0.29 -2.79 8.71
N VAL A 173 -1.42 -2.52 8.09
CA VAL A 173 -1.53 -2.13 6.69
C VAL A 173 -2.18 -0.77 6.55
N CYS A 174 -1.70 0.01 5.59
CA CYS A 174 -2.28 1.29 5.22
C CYS A 174 -2.95 1.21 3.87
N GLN A 175 -4.26 1.47 3.85
CA GLN A 175 -5.06 1.60 2.62
C GLN A 175 -6.21 2.59 2.84
N TRP A 176 -6.70 3.20 1.76
CA TRP A 176 -7.86 4.11 1.79
C TRP A 176 -7.77 5.26 2.80
N GLY A 177 -6.54 5.70 3.13
CA GLY A 177 -6.30 6.78 4.08
C GLY A 177 -6.43 6.38 5.55
N LYS A 178 -6.41 5.09 5.88
CA LYS A 178 -6.49 4.59 7.26
C LYS A 178 -5.54 3.42 7.49
N PHE A 179 -5.30 3.12 8.77
CA PHE A 179 -4.57 1.93 9.21
C PHE A 179 -5.53 0.83 9.60
N TYR A 180 -5.20 -0.40 9.20
CA TYR A 180 -5.91 -1.61 9.54
C TYR A 180 -4.91 -2.66 9.98
N TRP A 181 -5.39 -3.78 10.49
CA TRP A 181 -4.56 -4.98 10.58
C TRP A 181 -5.20 -6.19 9.93
N VAL A 182 -4.35 -7.15 9.57
CA VAL A 182 -4.72 -8.39 8.89
C VAL A 182 -3.83 -9.53 9.32
N LYS A 183 -4.33 -10.76 9.36
CA LYS A 183 -3.47 -11.93 9.55
C LYS A 183 -2.57 -12.11 8.35
N ALA A 184 -1.31 -12.46 8.60
CA ALA A 184 -0.34 -12.68 7.54
C ALA A 184 -0.74 -13.85 6.63
N GLU A 185 -1.40 -14.86 7.19
CA GLU A 185 -1.95 -16.02 6.46
C GLU A 185 -3.06 -15.60 5.47
N ASP A 186 -4.05 -14.81 5.91
CA ASP A 186 -5.15 -14.36 5.05
C ASP A 186 -4.64 -13.51 3.88
N ALA A 187 -3.67 -12.63 4.15
CA ALA A 187 -2.98 -11.87 3.11
C ALA A 187 -2.25 -12.78 2.12
N PHE A 188 -1.55 -13.82 2.61
CA PHE A 188 -0.85 -14.79 1.76
C PHE A 188 -1.82 -15.58 0.87
N ILE A 189 -2.88 -16.13 1.45
CA ILE A 189 -3.91 -16.91 0.72
C ILE A 189 -4.52 -16.05 -0.39
N SER A 190 -4.86 -14.80 -0.09
CA SER A 190 -5.46 -13.89 -1.07
C SER A 190 -4.49 -13.45 -2.17
N THR A 191 -3.19 -13.26 -1.88
CA THR A 191 -2.20 -12.97 -2.94
C THR A 191 -1.90 -14.19 -3.83
N ASN A 192 -1.94 -15.40 -3.27
CA ASN A 192 -1.60 -16.63 -3.98
C ASN A 192 -2.67 -17.09 -4.98
N GLN A 193 -3.86 -16.50 -4.93
CA GLN A 193 -4.91 -16.73 -5.93
C GLN A 193 -4.97 -15.63 -7.00
N LEU A 194 -4.18 -14.56 -6.85
CA LEU A 194 -4.07 -13.56 -7.92
C LEU A 194 -3.49 -14.19 -9.19
N SER A 195 -3.80 -13.57 -10.32
CA SER A 195 -3.37 -14.00 -11.63
C SER A 195 -1.91 -13.60 -11.87
N SER A 196 -1.19 -14.46 -12.59
CA SER A 196 0.15 -14.17 -13.09
C SER A 196 0.14 -13.29 -14.34
N CYS A 197 -1.03 -13.07 -14.95
CA CYS A 197 -1.21 -12.16 -16.06
C CYS A 197 -2.52 -11.36 -15.95
N ARG A 198 -2.59 -10.22 -16.63
CA ARG A 198 -3.79 -9.40 -16.67
C ARG A 198 -4.53 -9.62 -17.96
N THR A 199 -5.81 -9.96 -17.85
CA THR A 199 -6.74 -9.95 -18.98
C THR A 199 -7.17 -8.52 -19.30
N PRO A 200 -7.56 -8.22 -20.55
CA PRO A 200 -8.06 -6.90 -20.90
C PRO A 200 -9.23 -6.48 -20.01
N GLU A 201 -9.25 -5.21 -19.59
CA GLU A 201 -10.30 -4.62 -18.76
C GLU A 201 -10.87 -3.38 -19.44
N ASN A 202 -12.18 -3.16 -19.32
CA ASN A 202 -12.83 -1.96 -19.82
C ASN A 202 -13.16 -1.02 -18.67
N PHE A 203 -12.85 0.25 -18.85
CA PHE A 203 -13.18 1.34 -17.95
C PHE A 203 -14.21 2.24 -18.58
N TYR A 204 -15.18 2.63 -17.78
CA TYR A 204 -16.30 3.45 -18.21
C TYR A 204 -16.35 4.73 -17.39
N LYS A 205 -16.50 5.85 -18.08
CA LYS A 205 -16.78 7.15 -17.47
C LYS A 205 -18.22 7.50 -17.73
N TYR A 206 -18.87 8.07 -16.72
CA TYR A 206 -20.24 8.55 -16.81
C TYR A 206 -20.27 10.04 -16.48
N ASP A 207 -21.23 10.76 -17.05
CA ASP A 207 -21.39 12.20 -16.84
C ASP A 207 -21.95 12.52 -15.45
N GLN A 208 -21.72 13.75 -15.02
CA GLN A 208 -22.06 14.22 -13.68
C GLN A 208 -23.60 14.27 -13.51
N GLY A 209 -24.12 13.74 -12.39
CA GLY A 209 -25.56 13.69 -12.12
C GLY A 209 -26.25 12.39 -12.52
N TRP A 210 -25.51 11.42 -13.06
CA TRP A 210 -26.05 10.16 -13.54
C TRP A 210 -26.05 9.01 -12.51
N PHE A 211 -25.31 9.13 -11.41
CA PHE A 211 -24.96 7.98 -10.56
C PHE A 211 -25.99 7.69 -9.45
N ASP A 212 -26.70 6.57 -9.59
CA ASP A 212 -26.93 5.69 -8.45
C ASP A 212 -25.65 4.87 -8.20
N LEU A 213 -24.95 5.18 -7.11
CA LEU A 213 -23.75 4.47 -6.67
C LEU A 213 -23.98 2.97 -6.47
N TYR A 214 -25.22 2.56 -6.20
CA TYR A 214 -25.60 1.16 -6.08
C TYR A 214 -25.56 0.48 -7.45
N SER A 215 -26.23 1.07 -8.45
CA SER A 215 -26.31 0.53 -9.80
C SER A 215 -24.94 0.31 -10.46
N THR A 216 -24.03 1.29 -10.37
CA THR A 216 -22.68 1.21 -10.97
C THR A 216 -21.76 0.15 -10.34
N ARG A 217 -22.09 -0.35 -9.15
CA ARG A 217 -21.28 -1.33 -8.42
C ARG A 217 -21.66 -2.78 -8.70
N PHE A 218 -22.88 -3.02 -9.20
CA PHE A 218 -23.46 -4.36 -9.30
C PHE A 218 -23.93 -4.75 -10.69
N PHE A 219 -24.11 -3.78 -11.60
CA PHE A 219 -24.65 -4.05 -12.93
C PHE A 219 -23.66 -3.68 -14.04
N PRO A 220 -23.69 -4.42 -15.17
CA PRO A 220 -22.80 -4.14 -16.29
C PRO A 220 -23.29 -2.89 -17.06
N PRO A 221 -22.39 -2.09 -17.66
CA PRO A 221 -22.67 -0.82 -18.35
C PRO A 221 -23.87 -0.84 -19.29
N GLU A 222 -24.08 -1.96 -19.96
CA GLU A 222 -25.10 -2.20 -20.98
C GLU A 222 -26.52 -2.24 -20.41
N THR A 223 -26.66 -2.40 -19.09
CA THR A 223 -27.96 -2.43 -18.40
C THR A 223 -28.42 -1.07 -17.92
N PHE A 224 -27.58 -0.03 -18.05
CA PHE A 224 -27.94 1.29 -17.59
C PHE A 224 -28.70 2.09 -18.65
N ALA A 225 -29.63 2.94 -18.20
CA ALA A 225 -30.52 3.71 -19.07
C ALA A 225 -29.77 4.71 -19.99
N ASN A 226 -28.59 5.19 -19.58
CA ASN A 226 -27.74 6.00 -20.46
C ASN A 226 -26.37 5.32 -20.64
N PRO A 227 -25.81 5.36 -21.86
CA PRO A 227 -24.49 4.78 -22.12
C PRO A 227 -23.37 5.59 -21.44
N PRO A 228 -22.19 4.99 -21.23
CA PRO A 228 -21.02 5.70 -20.71
C PRO A 228 -20.57 6.80 -21.67
N SER A 229 -20.15 7.95 -21.13
CA SER A 229 -19.63 9.08 -21.92
C SER A 229 -18.22 8.84 -22.46
N GLU A 230 -17.48 7.92 -21.86
CA GLU A 230 -16.19 7.46 -22.38
C GLU A 230 -15.99 5.98 -22.03
N SER A 231 -15.43 5.21 -22.97
CA SER A 231 -14.95 3.85 -22.73
C SER A 231 -13.47 3.76 -23.08
N ARG A 232 -12.68 3.13 -22.20
CA ARG A 232 -11.25 2.89 -22.40
C ARG A 232 -10.95 1.43 -22.13
N LYS A 233 -10.11 0.82 -22.95
CA LYS A 233 -9.75 -0.60 -22.81
C LYS A 233 -8.27 -0.73 -22.48
N ALA A 234 -7.97 -1.29 -21.30
CA ALA A 234 -6.61 -1.70 -20.98
C ALA A 234 -6.24 -2.97 -21.76
N HIS A 235 -4.99 -3.01 -22.20
CA HIS A 235 -4.44 -4.16 -22.92
C HIS A 235 -4.10 -5.30 -21.96
N ALA A 236 -4.08 -6.52 -22.48
CA ALA A 236 -3.54 -7.66 -21.74
C ALA A 236 -2.05 -7.43 -21.45
N LEU A 237 -1.59 -7.89 -20.28
CA LEU A 237 -0.16 -7.92 -19.97
C LEU A 237 0.34 -9.37 -19.99
N PRO A 238 1.58 -9.62 -20.47
CA PRO A 238 2.14 -10.97 -20.59
C PRO A 238 2.37 -11.61 -19.23
N LYS A 239 2.40 -12.95 -19.14
CA LYS A 239 2.60 -13.69 -17.88
C LYS A 239 3.91 -13.39 -17.15
N GLU A 240 4.93 -12.96 -17.89
CA GLU A 240 6.26 -12.70 -17.33
C GLU A 240 6.32 -11.43 -16.46
N ASP A 241 5.35 -10.53 -16.63
CA ASP A 241 5.32 -9.26 -15.90
C ASP A 241 3.93 -8.74 -15.52
N GLY A 242 2.88 -9.32 -16.08
CA GLY A 242 1.54 -8.75 -16.14
C GLY A 242 0.62 -9.11 -14.99
N GLY A 243 1.13 -9.63 -13.88
CA GLY A 243 0.32 -10.02 -12.74
C GLY A 243 1.02 -9.76 -11.42
N LEU A 244 0.24 -9.69 -10.34
CA LEU A 244 0.73 -9.33 -9.01
C LEU A 244 0.70 -10.50 -8.03
N LYS A 245 0.42 -11.70 -8.53
CA LYS A 245 0.49 -12.95 -7.76
C LYS A 245 1.77 -13.06 -6.95
N ASN A 246 1.61 -13.18 -5.63
CA ASN A 246 2.69 -13.38 -4.67
C ASN A 246 3.79 -12.31 -4.72
N LYS A 247 3.54 -11.15 -5.35
CA LYS A 247 4.54 -10.11 -5.50
C LYS A 247 4.62 -9.25 -4.25
N ILE A 248 5.85 -8.87 -3.92
CA ILE A 248 6.16 -7.88 -2.90
C ILE A 248 7.09 -6.87 -3.55
N LEU A 249 6.69 -5.60 -3.59
CA LEU A 249 7.53 -4.51 -4.07
C LEU A 249 8.10 -3.75 -2.87
N ILE A 250 9.41 -3.59 -2.83
CA ILE A 250 10.10 -2.79 -1.81
C ILE A 250 10.92 -1.72 -2.52
N ILE A 251 10.70 -0.47 -2.16
CA ILE A 251 11.54 0.66 -2.55
C ILE A 251 12.53 0.90 -1.42
N HIS A 252 13.82 0.75 -1.70
CA HIS A 252 14.86 0.88 -0.71
C HIS A 252 15.24 2.35 -0.52
N ALA A 253 15.42 2.78 0.73
CA ALA A 253 16.10 4.03 0.99
C ALA A 253 17.56 3.93 0.54
N LYS A 254 18.09 5.01 -0.05
CA LYS A 254 19.54 5.26 -0.02
C LYS A 254 19.78 6.09 1.23
N PRO A 255 20.23 5.51 2.35
CA PRO A 255 20.44 6.30 3.56
C PRO A 255 21.44 7.41 3.26
N LYS A 256 21.00 8.67 3.37
CA LYS A 256 21.94 9.75 3.68
C LYS A 256 22.31 9.58 5.15
N PRO A 257 23.60 9.63 5.53
CA PRO A 257 23.97 9.58 6.94
C PRO A 257 23.34 10.78 7.65
N THR A 258 22.29 10.54 8.42
CA THR A 258 21.69 11.53 9.30
C THR A 258 22.11 11.22 10.73
N ASN A 259 22.84 12.12 11.38
CA ASN A 259 23.29 12.00 12.78
C ASN A 259 22.14 12.12 13.83
N LYS A 260 20.88 11.84 13.47
CA LYS A 260 19.73 11.99 14.36
C LYS A 260 19.09 10.63 14.65
N VAL A 261 19.02 10.29 15.93
CA VAL A 261 18.35 9.07 16.43
C VAL A 261 16.83 9.24 16.26
N SER A 262 16.17 8.29 15.58
CA SER A 262 14.71 8.20 15.41
C SER A 262 14.17 6.95 16.11
N PHE A 263 12.91 6.98 16.58
CA PHE A 263 12.18 5.81 17.09
C PHE A 263 12.32 4.62 16.13
N TRP A 264 12.10 4.91 14.86
CA TRP A 264 12.06 3.98 13.75
C TRP A 264 13.43 3.37 13.42
N SER A 265 14.49 4.00 13.89
CA SER A 265 15.89 3.58 13.68
C SER A 265 16.53 2.92 14.91
N SER A 266 15.83 2.83 16.05
CA SER A 266 16.46 2.39 17.29
C SER A 266 16.74 0.87 17.27
N PRO A 267 18.00 0.42 17.38
CA PRO A 267 18.39 -0.98 17.28
C PRO A 267 18.24 -1.75 18.61
N PHE A 268 17.76 -1.10 19.68
CA PHE A 268 17.64 -1.69 21.01
C PHE A 268 16.18 -1.85 21.44
N ALA A 269 15.93 -2.84 22.32
CA ALA A 269 14.66 -3.00 23.00
C ALA A 269 14.39 -1.73 23.84
N LEU A 270 13.42 -0.93 23.40
CA LEU A 270 12.95 0.25 24.10
C LEU A 270 11.94 -0.18 25.16
N THR A 271 11.95 0.47 26.32
CA THR A 271 10.88 0.27 27.31
C THR A 271 9.54 0.81 26.78
N ASP A 272 8.41 0.39 27.36
CA ASP A 272 7.07 0.85 26.96
C ASP A 272 6.97 2.40 26.94
N LYS A 273 7.53 3.06 27.96
CA LYS A 273 7.55 4.53 28.06
C LYS A 273 8.45 5.20 27.03
N GLU A 274 9.59 4.60 26.70
CA GLU A 274 10.50 5.14 25.69
C GLU A 274 9.93 4.95 24.28
N SER A 275 9.27 3.83 24.03
CA SER A 275 8.63 3.53 22.76
C SER A 275 7.45 4.46 22.49
N GLU A 276 6.58 4.65 23.48
CA GLU A 276 5.43 5.55 23.36
C GLU A 276 5.87 7.02 23.20
N LYS A 277 6.89 7.45 23.94
CA LYS A 277 7.46 8.79 23.82
C LYS A 277 8.05 9.03 22.43
N LEU A 278 8.91 8.12 21.95
CA LEU A 278 9.55 8.23 20.65
C LEU A 278 8.54 8.11 19.50
N PHE A 279 7.51 7.27 19.63
CA PHE A 279 6.37 7.21 18.71
C PHE A 279 5.61 8.54 18.65
N LYS A 280 5.24 9.11 19.80
CA LYS A 280 4.56 10.43 19.88
C LYS A 280 5.42 11.57 19.34
N GLU A 281 6.72 11.56 19.65
CA GLU A 281 7.68 12.54 19.13
C GLU A 281 7.81 12.44 17.61
N ASP A 282 7.84 11.22 17.06
CA ASP A 282 7.89 11.04 15.61
C ASP A 282 6.54 11.35 14.94
N LEU A 283 5.39 11.01 15.52
CA LEU A 283 4.08 11.46 15.03
C LEU A 283 4.00 12.99 14.96
N THR A 284 4.46 13.66 16.01
CA THR A 284 4.52 15.14 16.07
C THR A 284 5.51 15.70 15.04
N ARG A 285 6.68 15.06 14.87
CA ARG A 285 7.70 15.45 13.88
C ARG A 285 7.21 15.33 12.44
N TYR A 286 6.33 14.38 12.16
CA TYR A 286 5.75 14.14 10.84
C TYR A 286 4.38 14.79 10.64
N ASP A 287 3.96 15.67 11.54
CA ASP A 287 2.67 16.38 11.51
C ASP A 287 1.46 15.45 11.37
N ILE A 288 1.57 14.25 11.96
CA ILE A 288 0.51 13.26 12.01
C ILE A 288 -0.31 13.53 13.27
N SER A 289 -1.49 14.14 13.11
CA SER A 289 -2.41 14.36 14.23
C SER A 289 -2.78 13.06 14.92
N TYR A 290 -2.58 13.00 16.23
CA TYR A 290 -3.03 11.92 17.11
C TYR A 290 -3.87 12.57 18.22
N ASN A 291 -5.15 12.19 18.32
CA ASN A 291 -6.01 12.54 19.45
C ASN A 291 -6.02 11.36 20.42
#